data_AF-Q2N1C1-F1
#
_entry.id   AF-Q2N1C1-F1
#
_cell.length_a   1.000
_cell.length_b   1.000
_cell.length_c   1.000
_cell.angle_alpha   90.00
_cell.angle_beta   90.00
_cell.angle_gamma   90.00
#
_symmetry.space_group_name_H-M   'P 1'
#
loop_
_entity.id
_entity.type
_entity.pdbx_description
1 polymer ?
#
loop_
_entity_poly.entity_id
_entity_poly.type
_entity_poly.pdbx_seq_one_letter_code
_entity_poly.pdbx_strand_id
1 'polypeptide(L)'
;LMATMLNGAAVMDAALLLIAGNETCPQPQTSEHLAAIEIMKLKHIIILQNKIDLVKESQARDQYEQIKRFIQGTIAEDAPIIPISAQLKYNIDTVCEYITKKIPIPPRDFTSEPRLIVIRS
;
A
#
# COMPACT_ATOMS: atom_id res chain seq x y z
N LEU A 1 -14.85 10.12 -4.11
CA LEU A 1 -13.63 9.37 -4.50
C LEU A 1 -13.57 7.96 -3.91
N MET A 2 -14.02 7.71 -2.67
CA MET A 2 -14.01 6.37 -2.06
C MET A 2 -14.81 5.30 -2.82
N ALA A 3 -15.99 5.63 -3.38
CA ALA A 3 -16.81 4.66 -4.11
C ALA A 3 -16.07 4.03 -5.31
N THR A 4 -15.23 4.82 -5.99
CA THR A 4 -14.39 4.35 -7.10
C THR A 4 -13.25 3.45 -6.60
N MET A 5 -12.68 3.78 -5.43
CA MET A 5 -11.69 2.92 -4.76
C MET A 5 -12.29 1.57 -4.38
N LEU A 6 -13.49 1.54 -3.79
CA LEU A 6 -14.16 0.31 -3.35
C LEU A 6 -14.47 -0.63 -4.53
N ASN A 7 -15.03 -0.10 -5.62
CA ASN A 7 -15.33 -0.89 -6.81
C ASN A 7 -14.05 -1.44 -7.46
N GLY A 8 -12.98 -0.64 -7.50
CA GLY A 8 -11.70 -1.05 -8.05
C GLY A 8 -10.96 -2.04 -7.16
N ALA A 9 -11.07 -1.93 -5.85
CA ALA A 9 -10.35 -2.78 -4.92
C ALA A 9 -10.96 -4.20 -4.79
N ALA A 10 -12.20 -4.41 -5.23
CA ALA A 10 -12.86 -5.72 -5.19
C ALA A 10 -12.16 -6.76 -6.10
N VAL A 11 -11.33 -6.30 -7.04
CA VAL A 11 -10.53 -7.15 -7.94
C VAL A 11 -9.04 -7.11 -7.63
N MET A 12 -8.61 -6.39 -6.59
CA MET A 12 -7.19 -6.22 -6.28
C MET A 12 -6.70 -7.35 -5.38
N ASP A 13 -5.54 -7.92 -5.73
CA ASP A 13 -4.90 -8.98 -4.94
C ASP A 13 -3.98 -8.42 -3.84
N ALA A 14 -3.50 -7.19 -4.04
CA ALA A 14 -2.57 -6.49 -3.15
C ALA A 14 -2.80 -4.97 -3.17
N ALA A 15 -2.36 -4.28 -2.12
CA ALA A 15 -2.40 -2.82 -2.00
C ALA A 15 -1.02 -2.23 -1.67
N LEU A 16 -0.74 -1.07 -2.28
CA LEU A 16 0.43 -0.24 -2.00
C LEU A 16 -0.05 1.04 -1.30
N LEU A 17 0.28 1.19 -0.02
CA LEU A 17 -0.06 2.38 0.76
C LEU A 17 1.10 3.39 0.69
N LEU A 18 0.92 4.44 -0.09
CA LEU A 18 1.91 5.52 -0.24
C LEU A 18 1.71 6.59 0.83
N ILE A 19 2.78 6.89 1.57
CA ILE A 19 2.82 7.92 2.61
C ILE A 19 3.95 8.89 2.26
N ALA A 20 3.65 10.19 2.23
CA ALA A 20 4.62 11.21 1.86
C ALA A 20 5.56 11.53 3.02
N GLY A 21 6.86 11.39 2.80
CA GLY A 21 7.95 11.56 3.76
C GLY A 21 7.99 12.92 4.47
N ASN A 22 7.53 13.94 3.74
CA ASN A 22 7.56 15.34 4.12
C ASN A 22 6.31 15.80 4.89
N GLU A 23 5.34 14.92 5.11
CA GLU A 23 4.07 15.22 5.78
C GLU A 23 3.95 14.42 7.08
N THR A 24 3.18 14.95 8.04
CA THR A 24 2.92 14.23 9.29
C THR A 24 2.00 13.04 9.05
N CYS A 25 2.31 11.91 9.68
CA CYS A 25 1.48 10.71 9.65
C CYS A 25 0.74 10.58 11.00
N PRO A 26 -0.57 10.25 11.02
CA PRO A 26 -1.45 9.93 9.89
C PRO A 26 -2.18 11.15 9.30
N GLN A 27 -2.36 11.15 7.98
CA GLN A 27 -3.28 12.07 7.29
C GLN A 27 -4.70 11.46 7.26
N PRO A 28 -5.77 12.28 7.27
CA PRO A 28 -7.15 11.79 7.22
C PRO A 28 -7.41 10.80 6.08
N GLN A 29 -6.87 11.06 4.89
CA GLN A 29 -6.99 10.15 3.73
C GLN A 29 -6.24 8.82 3.92
N THR A 30 -5.09 8.83 4.60
CA THR A 30 -4.33 7.60 4.87
C THR A 30 -5.08 6.69 5.83
N SER A 31 -5.71 7.27 6.86
CA SER A 31 -6.60 6.55 7.80
C SER A 31 -7.82 5.97 7.09
N GLU A 32 -8.46 6.78 6.26
CA GLU A 32 -9.62 6.37 5.45
C GLU A 32 -9.29 5.22 4.49
N HIS A 33 -8.17 5.29 3.78
CA HIS A 33 -7.75 4.23 2.87
C HIS A 33 -7.35 2.95 3.61
N LEU A 34 -6.70 3.05 4.77
CA LEU A 34 -6.37 1.89 5.59
C LEU A 34 -7.64 1.17 6.07
N ALA A 35 -8.65 1.93 6.55
CA ALA A 35 -9.94 1.37 6.94
C ALA A 35 -10.65 0.68 5.77
N ALA A 36 -10.59 1.26 4.57
CA ALA A 36 -11.14 0.61 3.37
C ALA A 36 -10.41 -0.70 3.06
N ILE A 37 -9.08 -0.72 3.12
CA ILE A 37 -8.27 -1.94 2.89
C ILE A 37 -8.61 -3.03 3.92
N GLU A 38 -8.86 -2.66 5.17
CA GLU A 38 -9.25 -3.56 6.25
C GLU A 38 -10.63 -4.21 6.01
N ILE A 39 -11.61 -3.41 5.56
CA ILE A 39 -12.94 -3.92 5.16
C ILE A 39 -12.82 -4.93 4.02
N MET A 40 -11.88 -4.69 3.09
CA MET A 40 -11.68 -5.52 1.90
C MET A 40 -10.80 -6.75 2.16
N LYS A 41 -10.19 -6.84 3.35
CA LYS A 41 -9.38 -7.97 3.81
C LYS A 41 -8.24 -8.33 2.85
N LEU A 42 -7.61 -7.32 2.25
CA LEU A 42 -6.44 -7.53 1.41
C LEU A 42 -5.30 -8.05 2.28
N LYS A 43 -4.75 -9.21 1.89
CA LYS A 43 -3.68 -9.88 2.65
C LYS A 43 -2.29 -9.32 2.35
N HIS A 44 -2.10 -8.80 1.14
CA HIS A 44 -0.80 -8.35 0.66
C HIS A 44 -0.79 -6.82 0.65
N ILE A 45 -0.19 -6.23 1.69
CA ILE A 45 -0.07 -4.79 1.83
C ILE A 45 1.41 -4.42 1.91
N ILE A 46 1.79 -3.36 1.20
CA ILE A 46 3.13 -2.80 1.20
C ILE A 46 3.00 -1.32 1.50
N ILE A 47 3.80 -0.80 2.43
CA ILE A 47 3.80 0.62 2.77
C ILE A 47 5.04 1.27 2.15
N LEU A 48 4.83 2.35 1.42
CA LEU A 48 5.86 3.09 0.72
C LEU A 48 5.99 4.47 1.33
N GLN A 49 7.12 4.73 2.00
CA GLN A 49 7.46 6.06 2.49
C GLN A 49 8.14 6.83 1.36
N ASN A 50 7.38 7.64 0.62
CA ASN A 50 7.86 8.37 -0.56
C ASN A 50 8.52 9.71 -0.19
N LYS A 51 9.19 10.37 -1.13
CA LYS A 51 9.81 11.70 -0.95
C LYS A 51 10.87 11.77 0.16
N ILE A 52 11.58 10.67 0.41
CA ILE A 52 12.69 10.65 1.39
C ILE A 52 13.82 11.62 1.02
N ASP A 53 13.90 12.03 -0.24
CA ASP A 53 14.86 13.00 -0.76
C ASP A 53 14.64 14.43 -0.24
N LEU A 54 13.42 14.74 0.23
CA LEU A 54 13.06 16.07 0.73
C LEU A 54 13.23 16.22 2.25
N VAL A 55 13.58 15.15 2.95
CA VAL A 55 13.65 15.13 4.42
C VAL A 55 15.00 14.63 4.92
N LYS A 56 15.39 15.04 6.12
CA LYS A 56 16.60 14.53 6.77
C LYS A 56 16.35 13.11 7.28
N GLU A 57 17.43 12.34 7.43
CA GLU A 57 17.36 10.96 7.95
C GLU A 57 16.64 10.86 9.30
N SER A 58 16.88 11.82 10.21
CA SER A 58 16.20 11.86 11.51
C SER A 58 14.68 12.01 11.36
N GLN A 59 14.23 12.91 10.47
CA GLN A 59 12.81 13.14 10.21
C GLN A 59 12.16 11.94 9.53
N ALA A 60 12.86 11.31 8.58
CA ALA A 60 12.40 10.08 7.93
C ALA A 60 12.23 8.94 8.96
N ARG A 61 13.13 8.84 9.93
CA ARG A 61 13.08 7.84 10.99
C ARG A 61 11.97 8.12 12.00
N ASP A 62 11.78 9.38 12.41
CA ASP A 62 10.67 9.78 13.28
C ASP A 62 9.33 9.46 12.63
N GLN A 63 9.21 9.72 11.33
CA GLN A 63 8.01 9.41 10.58
C GLN A 63 7.81 7.90 10.39
N TYR A 64 8.89 7.14 10.17
CA TYR A 64 8.82 5.67 10.14
C TYR A 64 8.20 5.11 11.42
N GLU A 65 8.61 5.63 12.59
CA GLU A 65 8.03 5.23 13.87
C GLU A 65 6.56 5.66 14.00
N GLN A 66 6.16 6.82 13.46
CA GLN A 66 4.75 7.24 13.41
C GLN A 66 3.91 6.26 12.57
N ILE A 67 4.41 5.88 11.38
CA ILE A 67 3.76 4.90 10.51
C ILE A 67 3.61 3.57 11.25
N LYS A 68 4.67 3.10 11.91
CA LYS A 68 4.67 1.84 12.66
C LYS A 68 3.64 1.84 13.80
N ARG A 69 3.49 2.95 14.51
CA ARG A 69 2.44 3.12 15.54
C ARG A 69 1.04 3.17 14.93
N PHE A 70 0.91 3.79 13.76
CA PHE A 70 -0.38 3.93 13.07
C PHE A 70 -0.91 2.58 12.56
N ILE A 71 -0.03 1.70 12.09
CA ILE A 71 -0.42 0.37 11.58
C ILE A 71 -0.56 -0.69 12.67
N GLN A 72 -0.10 -0.41 13.89
CA GLN A 72 -0.15 -1.34 15.01
C GLN A 72 -1.61 -1.71 15.34
N GLY A 73 -1.92 -3.01 15.40
CA GLY A 73 -3.27 -3.51 15.65
C GLY A 73 -4.19 -3.50 14.43
N THR A 74 -3.66 -3.23 13.23
CA THR A 74 -4.41 -3.28 11.96
C THR A 74 -3.96 -4.45 11.09
N ILE A 75 -4.68 -4.73 10.00
CA ILE A 75 -4.28 -5.74 9.01
C ILE A 75 -2.91 -5.47 8.35
N ALA A 76 -2.38 -4.24 8.48
CA ALA A 76 -1.10 -3.83 7.94
C ALA A 76 0.04 -3.86 8.97
N GLU A 77 -0.14 -4.41 10.17
CA GLU A 77 0.88 -4.42 11.23
C GLU A 77 2.20 -5.07 10.80
N ASP A 78 2.12 -6.17 10.04
CA ASP A 78 3.28 -6.89 9.50
C ASP A 78 3.72 -6.39 8.12
N ALA A 79 3.10 -5.32 7.60
CA ALA A 79 3.44 -4.82 6.27
C ALA A 79 4.83 -4.20 6.26
N PRO A 80 5.67 -4.49 5.25
CA PRO A 80 6.97 -3.84 5.11
C PRO A 80 6.79 -2.35 4.83
N ILE A 81 7.62 -1.53 5.46
CA ILE A 81 7.73 -0.10 5.16
C ILE A 81 9.02 0.11 4.38
N ILE A 82 8.89 0.45 3.10
CA ILE A 82 10.03 0.67 2.20
C ILE A 82 10.18 2.18 1.94
N PRO A 83 11.30 2.79 2.37
CA PRO A 83 11.59 4.19 2.05
C PRO A 83 12.02 4.32 0.59
N ILE A 84 11.31 5.15 -0.18
CA ILE A 84 11.56 5.36 -1.61
C ILE A 84 11.60 6.84 -1.97
N SER A 85 12.31 7.16 -3.05
CA SER A 85 12.13 8.43 -3.76
C SER A 85 11.68 8.11 -5.18
N ALA A 86 10.39 8.37 -5.47
CA ALA A 86 9.86 8.15 -6.81
C ALA A 86 10.54 9.04 -7.86
N GLN A 87 10.97 10.25 -7.47
CA GLN A 87 11.59 11.22 -8.38
C GLN A 87 13.04 10.85 -8.70
N LEU A 88 13.83 10.48 -7.69
CA LEU A 88 15.23 10.07 -7.86
C LEU A 88 15.39 8.57 -8.13
N LYS A 89 14.28 7.84 -8.17
CA LYS A 89 14.19 6.38 -8.37
C LYS A 89 14.93 5.56 -7.30
N TYR A 90 15.09 6.09 -6.09
CA TYR A 90 15.71 5.35 -4.99
C TYR A 90 14.80 4.24 -4.47
N ASN A 91 15.40 3.06 -4.26
CA ASN A 91 14.77 1.86 -3.72
C ASN A 91 13.57 1.33 -4.51
N ILE A 92 13.38 1.77 -5.76
CA ILE A 92 12.33 1.22 -6.64
C ILE A 92 12.60 -0.26 -6.92
N ASP A 93 13.87 -0.64 -7.12
CA ASP A 93 14.27 -2.04 -7.36
C ASP A 93 13.85 -2.94 -6.19
N THR A 94 14.02 -2.46 -4.96
CA THR A 94 13.59 -3.16 -3.74
C THR A 94 12.08 -3.38 -3.70
N VAL A 95 11.29 -2.40 -4.15
CA VAL A 95 9.82 -2.53 -4.27
C VAL A 95 9.46 -3.57 -5.32
N CYS A 96 10.09 -3.51 -6.50
CA CYS A 96 9.87 -4.50 -7.57
C CYS A 96 10.25 -5.91 -7.11
N GLU A 97 11.38 -6.07 -6.42
CA GLU A 97 11.81 -7.34 -5.85
C GLU A 97 10.80 -7.86 -4.83
N TYR A 98 10.31 -7.00 -3.94
CA TYR A 98 9.31 -7.38 -2.96
C TYR A 98 8.01 -7.85 -3.62
N ILE A 99 7.47 -7.08 -4.57
CA ILE A 99 6.27 -7.44 -5.32
C ILE A 99 6.44 -8.82 -5.96
N THR A 100 7.56 -9.05 -6.63
CA THR A 100 7.82 -10.30 -7.36
C THR A 100 8.00 -11.51 -6.42
N LYS A 101 8.63 -11.32 -5.26
CA LYS A 101 8.97 -12.43 -4.34
C LYS A 101 7.89 -12.71 -3.30
N LYS A 102 7.09 -11.72 -2.92
CA LYS A 102 6.19 -11.79 -1.74
C LYS A 102 4.71 -11.77 -2.09
N ILE A 103 4.34 -11.29 -3.28
CA ILE A 103 2.94 -11.33 -3.74
C ILE A 103 2.80 -12.55 -4.67
N PRO A 104 2.23 -13.67 -4.19
CA PRO A 104 1.97 -14.82 -5.04
C PRO A 104 0.83 -14.50 -6.01
N ILE A 105 0.89 -15.11 -7.20
CA ILE A 105 -0.23 -15.08 -8.13
C ILE A 105 -1.32 -15.97 -7.55
N PRO A 106 -2.55 -15.46 -7.32
CA PRO A 106 -3.62 -16.27 -6.76
C PRO A 106 -4.00 -17.38 -7.75
N PRO A 107 -4.34 -18.59 -7.27
CA PRO A 107 -4.85 -19.64 -8.13
C PRO A 107 -6.19 -19.18 -8.71
N ARG A 108 -6.27 -19.11 -10.04
CA ARG A 108 -7.51 -18.76 -10.76
C ARG A 108 -8.14 -20.02 -11.33
N ASP A 109 -9.45 -20.11 -11.22
CA ASP A 109 -10.23 -21.18 -11.83
C ASP A 109 -10.53 -20.84 -13.29
N PHE A 110 -10.09 -21.72 -14.20
CA PHE A 110 -10.30 -21.59 -15.64
C PHE A 110 -11.38 -22.54 -16.18
N THR A 111 -11.99 -23.33 -15.31
CA THR A 111 -13.00 -24.35 -15.69
C THR A 111 -14.43 -23.90 -15.43
N SER A 112 -14.63 -23.01 -14.45
CA SER A 112 -15.94 -22.41 -14.17
C SER A 112 -16.42 -21.48 -15.27
N GLU A 113 -17.73 -21.20 -15.27
CA GLU A 113 -18.32 -20.23 -16.18
C GLU A 113 -17.63 -18.86 -16.11
N PRO A 114 -17.30 -18.24 -17.25
CA PRO A 114 -16.58 -16.98 -17.28
C PRO A 114 -17.43 -15.87 -16.65
N ARG A 115 -16.86 -15.18 -15.66
CA ARG A 115 -17.43 -13.98 -15.04
C ARG A 115 -16.54 -12.79 -15.29
N LEU A 116 -17.14 -11.69 -15.75
CA LEU A 116 -16.46 -10.43 -16.00
C LEU A 116 -17.15 -9.31 -15.22
N ILE A 117 -16.37 -8.58 -14.42
CA ILE A 117 -16.84 -7.43 -13.65
C ILE A 117 -16.42 -6.17 -14.41
N VAL A 118 -17.39 -5.39 -14.89
CA VAL A 118 -17.12 -4.09 -15.56
C VAL A 118 -16.92 -3.02 -14.49
N ILE A 119 -15.67 -2.57 -14.32
CA ILE A 119 -15.30 -1.59 -13.28
C ILE A 119 -15.45 -0.16 -13.80
N ARG A 120 -15.16 0.07 -15.09
CA ARG A 120 -15.35 1.34 -15.81
C ARG A 120 -15.74 1.06 -17.25
N SER A 121 -16.53 1.97 -17.83
CA SER A 121 -16.96 2.00 -19.24
C SER A 121 -16.50 3.28 -19.90
#